data_AF-A0A9Q2FLZ2-F1
#
_entry.id   AF-A0A9Q2FLZ2-F1
#
_cell.length_a   1.000
_cell.length_b   1.000
_cell.length_c   1.000
_cell.angle_alpha   90.00
_cell.angle_beta   90.00
_cell.angle_gamma   90.00
#
_symmetry.space_group_name_H-M   'P 1'
#
loop_
_entity.id
_entity.type
_entity.pdbx_description
1 polymer ?
#
loop_
_entity_poly.entity_id
_entity_poly.type
_entity_poly.pdbx_seq_one_letter_code
_entity_poly.pdbx_strand_id
1 'polypeptide(L)'
;MRLLSPTTVCLLGLGLMGSLAAAPAGHGPSHSLVSRPTVGKEDGAISVTSDSAEYCTQLTRNVDQLLAMPHGIPVGAMDDAKRLRAEGDTLCKHRHLRAGIARLRRALVLLEHSQEHS
;
A
#
# COMPACT_ATOMS: atom_id res chain seq x y z
N MET A 1 42.33 20.01 -18.32
CA MET A 1 42.32 19.90 -16.85
C MET A 1 41.43 18.72 -16.48
N ARG A 2 42.02 17.66 -15.91
CA ARG A 2 41.30 16.49 -15.41
C ARG A 2 41.06 16.69 -13.92
N LEU A 3 39.82 16.57 -13.45
CA LEU A 3 39.53 16.35 -12.04
C LEU A 3 38.62 15.13 -11.90
N LEU A 4 39.27 13.98 -11.71
CA LEU A 4 38.71 12.84 -10.98
C LEU A 4 38.55 13.29 -9.52
N SER A 5 37.40 12.98 -8.90
CA SER A 5 37.28 13.03 -7.44
C SER A 5 36.96 11.64 -6.89
N PRO A 6 37.59 11.22 -5.78
CA PRO A 6 37.62 9.82 -5.34
C PRO A 6 36.60 9.51 -4.23
N THR A 7 36.20 8.25 -4.24
CA THR A 7 35.75 7.40 -3.12
C THR A 7 35.81 7.99 -1.70
N THR A 8 34.71 7.88 -0.94
CA THR A 8 34.77 7.66 0.50
C THR A 8 33.66 6.68 0.90
N VAL A 9 34.07 5.42 1.05
CA VAL A 9 33.35 4.37 1.76
C VAL A 9 33.82 4.43 3.21
N CYS A 10 32.90 4.60 4.15
CA CYS A 10 33.12 4.25 5.56
C CYS A 10 31.86 3.56 6.10
N LEU A 11 31.89 2.24 6.01
CA LEU A 11 31.20 1.32 6.90
C LEU A 11 31.72 1.55 8.32
N LEU A 12 30.85 1.76 9.32
CA LEU A 12 31.02 1.32 10.71
C LEU A 12 29.86 1.83 11.58
N GLY A 13 29.03 0.89 12.04
CA GLY A 13 27.95 1.14 13.00
C GLY A 13 27.35 -0.17 13.50
N LEU A 14 28.20 -1.08 13.98
CA LEU A 14 27.79 -2.23 14.79
C LEU A 14 27.49 -1.79 16.23
N GLY A 15 26.45 -2.38 16.84
CA GLY A 15 26.14 -2.34 18.27
C GLY A 15 24.80 -1.61 18.53
N LEU A 16 23.78 -2.22 19.14
CA LEU A 16 23.81 -2.96 20.40
C LEU A 16 22.81 -4.12 20.40
N MET A 17 23.28 -5.27 20.88
CA MET A 17 22.49 -6.37 21.42
C MET A 17 21.65 -5.89 22.62
N GLY A 18 20.36 -6.26 22.63
CA GLY A 18 19.48 -6.10 23.79
C GLY A 18 18.59 -7.33 23.94
N SER A 19 19.16 -8.43 24.41
CA SER A 19 18.42 -9.60 24.93
C SER A 19 18.78 -9.77 26.39
N LEU A 20 17.81 -9.64 27.29
CA LEU A 20 17.68 -10.26 28.63
C LEU A 20 16.34 -9.75 29.22
N ALA A 21 15.27 -10.55 29.27
CA ALA A 21 14.92 -11.61 30.23
C ALA A 21 14.23 -11.09 31.51
N ALA A 22 12.98 -11.51 31.74
CA ALA A 22 12.47 -11.99 33.04
C ALA A 22 10.96 -12.31 32.94
N ALA A 23 10.62 -13.57 33.22
CA ALA A 23 9.24 -14.03 33.38
C ALA A 23 8.70 -13.68 34.78
N PRO A 24 7.38 -13.54 34.92
CA PRO A 24 6.70 -14.03 36.11
C PRO A 24 5.70 -15.13 35.72
N ALA A 25 5.90 -16.31 36.29
CA ALA A 25 4.91 -17.37 36.34
C ALA A 25 3.76 -16.94 37.27
N GLY A 26 2.68 -16.42 36.69
CA GLY A 26 1.40 -16.26 37.37
C GLY A 26 0.53 -17.49 37.13
N HIS A 27 0.57 -18.46 38.05
CA HIS A 27 -0.45 -19.51 38.12
C HIS A 27 -1.76 -18.88 38.62
N GLY A 28 -2.75 -18.76 37.73
CA GLY A 28 -4.14 -18.46 38.06
C GLY A 28 -5.05 -19.57 37.52
N PRO A 29 -6.02 -20.07 38.29
CA PRO A 29 -6.74 -21.29 37.97
C PRO A 29 -7.74 -21.11 36.81
N SER A 30 -7.93 -22.24 36.12
CA SER A 30 -8.95 -22.56 35.12
C SER A 30 -10.24 -21.75 35.17
N HIS A 31 -10.51 -21.00 34.11
CA HIS A 31 -11.87 -20.80 33.61
C HIS A 31 -11.91 -21.19 32.13
N SER A 32 -12.17 -22.47 31.92
CA SER A 32 -12.62 -23.03 30.66
C SER A 32 -13.98 -22.40 30.35
N LEU A 33 -13.98 -21.35 29.52
CA LEU A 33 -15.18 -20.86 28.86
C LEU A 33 -14.81 -20.65 27.39
N VAL A 34 -15.34 -21.55 26.57
CA VAL A 34 -15.54 -21.40 25.15
C VAL A 34 -15.98 -19.96 24.86
N SER A 35 -15.05 -19.11 24.42
CA SER A 35 -15.40 -17.90 23.70
C SER A 35 -15.78 -18.31 22.30
N ARG A 36 -17.06 -18.69 22.13
CA ARG A 36 -17.76 -18.52 20.85
C ARG A 36 -17.41 -17.11 20.36
N PRO A 37 -17.08 -16.89 19.08
CA PRO A 37 -17.16 -15.56 18.53
C PRO A 37 -18.63 -15.16 18.62
N THR A 38 -18.96 -14.39 19.66
CA THR A 38 -20.15 -13.57 19.69
C THR A 38 -20.05 -12.68 18.47
N VAL A 39 -20.91 -12.93 17.49
CA VAL A 39 -21.31 -11.94 16.50
C VAL A 39 -21.84 -10.76 17.31
N GLY A 40 -20.93 -9.86 17.64
CA GLY A 40 -21.24 -8.55 18.16
C GLY A 40 -21.97 -7.85 17.03
N LYS A 41 -23.27 -7.67 17.25
CA LYS A 41 -24.08 -6.71 16.53
C LYS A 41 -23.40 -5.35 16.69
N GLU A 42 -22.55 -5.00 15.74
CA GLU A 42 -22.07 -3.63 15.58
C GLU A 42 -23.25 -2.83 15.03
N ASP A 43 -24.00 -2.25 15.96
CA ASP A 43 -24.95 -1.19 15.67
C ASP A 43 -24.19 -0.03 14.99
N GLY A 44 -24.49 0.18 13.70
CA GLY A 44 -24.38 1.49 13.05
C GLY A 44 -23.00 1.97 12.59
N ALA A 45 -21.94 1.16 12.62
CA ALA A 45 -20.71 1.50 11.90
C ALA A 45 -20.87 1.11 10.42
N ILE A 46 -21.27 2.06 9.58
CA ILE A 46 -21.18 1.89 8.12
C ILE A 46 -19.70 1.71 7.81
N SER A 47 -19.26 0.46 7.65
CA SER A 47 -17.91 0.16 7.19
C SER A 47 -17.86 0.60 5.73
N VAL A 48 -17.40 1.83 5.48
CA VAL A 48 -17.09 2.34 4.15
C VAL A 48 -15.83 1.63 3.68
N THR A 49 -15.94 0.33 3.45
CA THR A 49 -14.92 -0.42 2.76
C THR A 49 -15.05 0.00 1.31
N SER A 50 -14.06 0.74 0.80
CA SER A 50 -13.96 1.04 -0.63
C SER A 50 -13.81 -0.22 -1.50
N ASP A 51 -13.83 -1.40 -0.89
CA ASP A 51 -13.59 -2.73 -1.45
C ASP A 51 -14.81 -3.26 -2.23
N SER A 52 -15.39 -2.46 -3.12
CA SER A 52 -16.45 -2.89 -4.04
C SER A 52 -15.92 -3.03 -5.48
N ALA A 53 -16.55 -3.91 -6.27
CA ALA A 53 -16.17 -4.13 -7.66
C ALA A 53 -16.50 -2.90 -8.52
N GLU A 54 -17.59 -2.23 -8.18
CA GLU A 54 -18.05 -0.99 -8.79
C GLU A 54 -17.02 0.12 -8.56
N TYR A 55 -16.53 0.26 -7.33
CA TYR A 55 -15.50 1.24 -7.02
C TYR A 55 -14.20 0.94 -7.76
N CYS A 56 -13.77 -0.33 -7.82
CA CYS A 56 -12.58 -0.65 -8.61
C CYS A 56 -12.77 -0.31 -10.10
N THR A 57 -13.93 -0.62 -10.68
CA THR A 57 -14.24 -0.29 -12.08
C THR A 57 -14.21 1.22 -12.33
N GLN A 58 -14.75 2.00 -11.39
CA GLN A 58 -14.67 3.46 -11.46
C GLN A 58 -13.23 3.96 -11.38
N LEU A 59 -12.44 3.40 -10.47
CA LEU A 59 -11.05 3.78 -10.28
C LEU A 59 -10.18 3.46 -11.51
N THR A 60 -10.38 2.30 -12.14
CA THR A 60 -9.72 1.95 -13.41
C THR A 60 -10.03 2.96 -14.50
N ARG A 61 -11.31 3.36 -14.66
CA ARG A 61 -11.72 4.36 -15.66
C ARG A 61 -11.06 5.72 -15.42
N ASN A 62 -10.96 6.15 -14.15
CA ASN A 62 -10.30 7.42 -13.82
C ASN A 62 -8.81 7.39 -14.19
N VAL A 63 -8.12 6.28 -13.88
CA VAL A 63 -6.71 6.10 -14.25
C VAL A 63 -6.56 6.09 -15.78
N ASP A 64 -7.43 5.37 -16.50
CA ASP A 64 -7.40 5.31 -17.97
C ASP A 64 -7.60 6.69 -18.62
N GLN A 65 -8.51 7.50 -18.06
CA GLN A 65 -8.74 8.86 -18.54
C GLN A 65 -7.48 9.73 -18.37
N LEU A 66 -6.84 9.68 -17.20
CA LEU A 66 -5.63 10.47 -16.94
C LEU A 66 -4.44 10.01 -17.80
N LEU A 67 -4.32 8.70 -18.06
CA LEU A 67 -3.30 8.14 -18.95
C LEU A 67 -3.48 8.55 -20.42
N ALA A 68 -4.71 8.88 -20.83
CA ALA A 68 -5.02 9.29 -22.21
C ALA A 68 -4.81 10.79 -22.46
N MET A 69 -4.73 11.60 -21.40
CA MET A 69 -4.55 13.05 -21.51
C MET A 69 -3.07 13.40 -21.76
N PRO A 70 -2.78 14.46 -22.52
CA PRO A 70 -1.43 15.02 -22.59
C PRO A 70 -0.94 15.40 -21.20
N HIS A 71 0.28 15.03 -20.87
CA HIS A 71 0.83 15.14 -19.52
C HIS A 71 2.34 15.40 -19.55
N GLY A 72 2.83 16.23 -18.63
CA GLY A 72 4.27 16.52 -18.42
C GLY A 72 5.00 15.48 -17.57
N ILE A 73 4.43 14.29 -17.39
CA ILE A 73 4.94 13.25 -16.51
C ILE A 73 6.24 12.66 -17.08
N PRO A 74 7.32 12.50 -16.28
CA PRO A 74 8.53 11.80 -16.70
C PRO A 74 8.21 10.37 -17.17
N VAL A 75 8.87 9.92 -18.24
CA VAL A 75 8.60 8.60 -18.88
C VAL A 75 8.59 7.45 -17.87
N GLY A 76 9.53 7.41 -16.93
CA GLY A 76 9.58 6.36 -15.89
C GLY A 76 8.34 6.34 -14.99
N ALA A 77 7.87 7.51 -14.55
CA ALA A 77 6.65 7.61 -13.74
C ALA A 77 5.39 7.23 -14.53
N MET A 78 5.38 7.52 -15.83
CA MET A 78 4.32 7.11 -16.75
C MET A 78 4.27 5.58 -16.91
N ASP A 79 5.42 4.94 -17.06
CA ASP A 79 5.51 3.48 -17.17
C ASP A 79 5.09 2.79 -15.86
N ASP A 80 5.46 3.35 -14.71
CA ASP A 80 4.99 2.89 -13.41
C ASP A 80 3.47 3.02 -13.24
N ALA A 81 2.88 4.15 -13.68
CA ALA A 81 1.44 4.34 -13.64
C ALA A 81 0.70 3.31 -14.52
N LYS A 82 1.20 3.05 -15.74
CA LYS A 82 0.65 2.03 -16.65
C LYS A 82 0.75 0.62 -16.06
N ARG A 83 1.88 0.29 -15.44
CA ARG A 83 2.09 -1.00 -14.78
C ARG A 83 1.14 -1.18 -13.59
N LEU A 84 1.03 -0.18 -12.72
CA LEU A 84 0.09 -0.19 -11.60
C LEU A 84 -1.36 -0.31 -12.06
N ARG A 85 -1.73 0.35 -13.16
CA ARG A 85 -3.04 0.21 -13.82
C ARG A 85 -3.30 -1.24 -14.23
N ALA A 86 -2.37 -1.86 -14.95
CA ALA A 86 -2.53 -3.22 -15.45
C ALA A 86 -2.60 -4.26 -14.31
N GLU A 87 -1.72 -4.14 -13.32
CA GLU A 87 -1.74 -5.00 -12.13
C GLU A 87 -3.03 -4.80 -11.32
N GLY A 88 -3.47 -3.55 -11.14
CA GLY A 88 -4.69 -3.21 -10.42
C GLY A 88 -5.95 -3.80 -11.04
N ASP A 89 -6.11 -3.63 -12.36
CA ASP A 89 -7.20 -4.21 -13.15
C ASP A 89 -7.22 -5.75 -13.05
N THR A 90 -6.04 -6.37 -13.17
CA THR A 90 -5.89 -7.83 -13.03
C THR A 90 -6.38 -8.30 -11.67
N LEU A 91 -6.01 -7.64 -10.58
CA LEU A 91 -6.44 -8.04 -9.25
C LEU A 91 -7.93 -7.87 -9.02
N CYS A 92 -8.52 -6.80 -9.55
CA CYS A 92 -9.96 -6.59 -9.42
C CYS A 92 -10.75 -7.65 -10.18
N LYS A 93 -10.28 -8.07 -11.36
CA LYS A 93 -10.85 -9.21 -12.11
C LYS A 93 -10.80 -10.51 -11.31
N HIS A 94 -9.76 -10.72 -10.51
CA HIS A 94 -9.59 -11.88 -9.62
C HIS A 94 -10.23 -11.70 -8.23
N ARG A 95 -11.12 -10.73 -8.02
CA ARG A 95 -11.78 -10.43 -6.74
C ARG A 95 -10.82 -10.04 -5.60
N HIS A 96 -9.57 -9.72 -5.90
CA HIS A 96 -8.62 -9.13 -4.95
C HIS A 96 -8.81 -7.61 -4.87
N LEU A 97 -10.01 -7.18 -4.47
CA LEU A 97 -10.45 -5.78 -4.57
C LEU A 97 -9.52 -4.83 -3.81
N ARG A 98 -9.23 -5.11 -2.54
CA ARG A 98 -8.36 -4.25 -1.71
C ARG A 98 -6.97 -4.07 -2.31
N ALA A 99 -6.38 -5.15 -2.83
CA ALA A 99 -5.06 -5.10 -3.45
C ALA A 99 -5.07 -4.39 -4.82
N GLY A 100 -6.14 -4.56 -5.59
CA GLY A 100 -6.34 -3.87 -6.87
C GLY A 100 -6.55 -2.37 -6.68
N ILE A 101 -7.45 -1.98 -5.78
CA ILE A 101 -7.72 -0.59 -5.41
C ILE A 101 -6.45 0.10 -4.91
N ALA A 102 -5.66 -0.54 -4.05
CA ALA A 102 -4.42 0.03 -3.56
C ALA A 102 -3.38 0.29 -4.67
N ARG A 103 -3.37 -0.51 -5.74
CA ARG A 103 -2.50 -0.26 -6.91
C ARG A 103 -3.03 0.87 -7.78
N LEU A 104 -4.33 0.87 -8.07
CA LEU A 104 -4.97 1.91 -8.86
C LEU A 104 -4.88 3.29 -8.18
N ARG A 105 -5.04 3.37 -6.85
CA ARG A 105 -4.82 4.62 -6.09
C ARG A 105 -3.39 5.13 -6.20
N ARG A 106 -2.39 4.23 -6.18
CA ARG A 106 -0.99 4.62 -6.40
C ARG A 106 -0.76 5.13 -7.83
N ALA A 107 -1.42 4.55 -8.82
CA ALA A 107 -1.37 5.07 -10.18
C ALA A 107 -1.92 6.51 -10.24
N LEU A 108 -3.08 6.78 -9.62
CA LEU A 108 -3.64 8.14 -9.56
C LEU A 108 -2.68 9.15 -8.93
N VAL A 109 -2.05 8.80 -7.81
CA VAL A 109 -1.05 9.64 -7.15
C VAL A 109 0.05 10.06 -8.12
N LEU A 110 0.60 9.12 -8.91
CA LEU A 110 1.66 9.43 -9.89
C LEU A 110 1.16 10.39 -10.99
N LEU A 111 -0.08 10.21 -11.43
CA LEU A 111 -0.67 10.99 -12.51
C LEU A 111 -1.09 12.40 -12.06
N GLU A 112 -1.61 12.54 -10.83
CA GLU A 112 -2.10 13.79 -10.26
C GLU A 112 -0.97 14.71 -9.76
N HIS A 113 0.06 14.19 -9.09
CA HIS A 113 1.17 15.01 -8.55
C HIS A 113 1.96 15.71 -9.66
N SER A 114 1.85 15.22 -10.89
CA SER A 114 2.55 15.77 -12.04
C SER A 114 1.76 16.86 -12.77
N GLN A 115 0.43 16.91 -12.54
CA GLN A 115 -0.44 17.95 -13.10
C GLN A 115 -0.28 19.28 -12.36
N GLU A 116 0.01 19.25 -11.04
CA GLU A 116 0.18 20.46 -10.23
C GLU A 116 1.45 21.26 -10.58
N HIS A 117 2.42 20.62 -11.23
CA HIS A 117 3.70 21.21 -11.64
C HIS A 117 3.80 21.55 -13.14
N SER A 118 2.70 21.43 -13.91
CA SER A 118 2.67 21.72 -15.35
C SER A 118 2.16 23.13 -15.66
#